data_AF-A0A953ZEF8-F1
#
_entry.id   AF-A0A953ZEF8-F1
#
_cell.length_a   1.000
_cell.length_b   1.000
_cell.length_c   1.000
_cell.angle_alpha   90.00
_cell.angle_beta   90.00
_cell.angle_gamma   90.00
#
_symmetry.space_group_name_H-M   'P 1'
#
loop_
_entity.id
_entity.type
_entity.pdbx_description
1 polymer ?
#
loop_
_entity_poly.entity_id
_entity_poly.type
_entity_poly.pdbx_seq_one_letter_code
_entity_poly.pdbx_strand_id
1 'polypeptide(L)'
;PASANLNHTDQSAPTHTFVQTGYYHVTLTVTDDEGSQAVATTTITVGSPPLSPTVDTPSLPGAVAGVPYAAALSASGGMPPYSWSVLSGTLPPGVNFGSNGKFTGTPTTPGQSVFTVEVADSTAQSDTRTYMLTTNPPPDKDSDDESCSTGEHGGLALLMLLLTACLVLSVRGVFASYSGCSSTQHLSGVHTQS
;
A
#
# COMPACT_ATOMS: atom_id res chain seq x y z
N PRO A 1 37.89 -6.24 26.21
CA PRO A 1 36.92 -6.76 27.19
C PRO A 1 36.87 -5.87 28.44
N ALA A 2 35.77 -5.12 28.61
CA ALA A 2 35.58 -4.29 29.79
C ALA A 2 35.27 -5.22 30.99
N SER A 3 36.32 -5.55 31.76
CA SER A 3 36.18 -6.14 33.08
C SER A 3 35.66 -5.08 34.04
N ALA A 4 34.35 -4.79 33.97
CA ALA A 4 33.68 -4.05 35.03
C ALA A 4 33.57 -5.00 36.23
N ASN A 5 34.44 -4.81 37.22
CA ASN A 5 34.29 -5.42 38.53
C ASN A 5 33.04 -4.81 39.17
N LEU A 6 31.91 -5.52 39.10
CA LEU A 6 30.62 -5.05 39.61
C LEU A 6 30.38 -5.65 41.00
N ASN A 7 30.24 -4.77 41.99
CA ASN A 7 29.68 -4.99 43.32
C ASN A 7 30.29 -6.11 44.18
N HIS A 8 31.14 -5.72 45.13
CA HIS A 8 31.26 -6.43 46.41
C HIS A 8 30.15 -5.87 47.32
N THR A 9 28.97 -6.46 47.31
CA THR A 9 27.86 -6.04 48.19
C THR A 9 27.33 -7.23 48.99
N ASP A 10 27.04 -7.01 50.28
CA ASP A 10 26.35 -7.96 51.18
C ASP A 10 24.87 -8.20 50.79
N GLN A 11 24.52 -7.95 49.52
CA GLN A 11 23.15 -8.05 49.02
C GLN A 11 22.88 -9.45 48.47
N SER A 12 21.83 -10.09 48.97
CA SER A 12 21.37 -11.40 48.52
C SER A 12 20.84 -11.43 47.07
N ALA A 13 20.64 -10.28 46.41
CA ALA A 13 20.09 -10.18 45.06
C ALA A 13 20.48 -8.85 44.36
N PRO A 14 21.74 -8.69 43.91
CA PRO A 14 22.16 -7.49 43.19
C PRO A 14 21.43 -7.38 41.84
N THR A 15 21.02 -6.18 41.46
CA THR A 15 20.45 -5.89 40.14
C THR A 15 21.46 -5.15 39.27
N HIS A 16 21.45 -5.43 37.97
CA HIS A 16 22.31 -4.76 36.99
C HIS A 16 21.57 -4.60 35.66
N THR A 17 21.78 -3.46 35.00
CA THR A 17 21.22 -3.16 33.68
C THR A 17 22.33 -3.13 32.65
N PHE A 18 22.30 -4.07 31.70
CA PHE A 18 23.22 -4.11 30.57
C PHE A 18 22.75 -3.13 29.49
N VAL A 19 23.56 -2.12 29.18
CA VAL A 19 23.23 -1.09 28.17
C VAL A 19 23.92 -1.33 26.81
N GLN A 20 24.75 -2.37 26.72
CA GLN A 20 25.46 -2.73 25.50
C GLN A 20 25.19 -4.18 25.14
N THR A 21 25.29 -4.47 23.84
CA THR A 21 25.13 -5.83 23.33
C THR A 21 26.41 -6.61 23.58
N GLY A 22 26.28 -7.92 23.82
CA GLY A 22 27.43 -8.78 23.98
C GLY A 22 27.19 -9.96 24.91
N TYR A 23 28.27 -10.72 25.11
CA TYR A 23 28.34 -11.83 26.04
C TYR A 23 28.97 -11.35 27.35
N TYR A 24 28.26 -11.54 28.45
CA TYR A 24 28.68 -11.16 29.78
C TYR A 24 28.92 -12.40 30.61
N HIS A 25 30.15 -12.56 31.11
CA HIS A 25 30.44 -13.55 32.15
C HIS A 25 30.20 -12.90 33.51
N VAL A 26 29.18 -13.40 34.21
CA VAL A 26 28.86 -12.98 35.57
C VAL A 26 29.46 -14.01 36.51
N THR A 27 30.28 -13.53 37.45
CA THR A 27 30.90 -14.34 38.49
C THR A 27 30.32 -13.95 39.83
N LEU A 28 29.83 -14.93 40.57
CA LEU A 28 29.44 -14.79 41.96
C LEU A 28 30.49 -15.48 42.82
N THR A 29 31.02 -14.76 43.80
CA THR A 29 31.94 -15.29 44.80
C THR A 29 31.30 -15.16 46.17
N VAL A 30 31.25 -16.25 46.91
CA VAL A 30 30.83 -16.29 48.31
C VAL A 30 32.06 -16.60 49.15
N THR A 31 32.32 -15.80 50.17
CA THR A 31 33.43 -16.00 51.12
C THR A 31 32.83 -16.28 52.50
N ASP A 32 33.29 -17.32 53.19
CA ASP A 32 32.92 -17.58 54.59
C ASP A 32 33.78 -16.76 55.58
N ASP A 33 33.50 -16.86 56.88
CA ASP A 33 34.23 -16.14 57.93
C ASP A 33 35.66 -16.67 58.16
N GLU A 34 35.95 -17.89 57.69
CA GLU A 34 37.26 -18.53 57.73
C GLU A 34 38.12 -18.18 56.49
N GLY A 35 37.53 -17.48 55.51
CA GLY A 35 38.18 -17.03 54.28
C GLY A 35 38.07 -18.01 53.10
N SER A 36 37.35 -19.12 53.23
CA SER A 36 37.08 -20.04 52.12
C SER A 36 36.13 -19.40 51.11
N GLN A 37 36.36 -19.66 49.82
CA GLN A 37 35.56 -19.10 48.75
C GLN A 37 34.89 -20.18 47.90
N ALA A 38 33.63 -19.96 47.56
CA ALA A 38 32.91 -20.69 46.52
C ALA A 38 32.62 -19.73 45.36
N VAL A 39 32.91 -20.16 44.13
CA VAL A 39 32.74 -19.36 42.92
C VAL A 39 31.76 -20.03 41.97
N ALA A 40 30.77 -19.28 41.49
CA ALA A 40 29.84 -19.69 40.45
C ALA A 40 29.92 -18.72 39.27
N THR A 41 29.85 -19.24 38.04
CA THR A 41 29.87 -18.42 36.82
C THR A 41 28.65 -18.72 35.96
N THR A 42 28.12 -17.69 35.31
CA THR A 42 27.05 -17.81 34.32
C THR A 42 27.27 -16.83 33.17
N THR A 43 26.71 -17.15 32.01
CA THR A 43 26.82 -16.33 30.81
C THR A 43 25.48 -15.69 30.48
N ILE A 44 25.46 -14.36 30.35
CA ILE A 44 24.30 -13.60 29.90
C ILE A 44 24.57 -13.11 28.48
N THR A 45 23.62 -13.32 27.57
CA THR A 45 23.69 -12.80 26.20
C THR A 45 22.71 -11.64 26.06
N VAL A 46 23.22 -10.46 25.71
CA VAL A 46 22.41 -9.28 25.45
C VAL A 46 22.46 -8.99 23.95
N GLY A 47 21.34 -9.21 23.28
CA GLY A 47 21.19 -8.92 21.85
C GLY A 47 21.02 -7.43 21.56
N SER A 48 21.25 -7.03 20.32
CA SER A 48 20.79 -5.72 19.83
C SER A 48 19.28 -5.62 19.95
N PRO A 49 18.73 -4.42 20.26
CA PRO A 49 17.29 -4.23 20.18
C PRO A 49 16.83 -4.66 18.77
N PRO A 50 15.72 -5.43 18.67
CA PRO A 50 15.21 -5.85 17.38
C PRO A 50 14.95 -4.60 16.54
N LEU A 51 15.39 -4.62 15.28
CA LEU A 51 15.03 -3.58 14.31
C LEU A 51 13.51 -3.42 14.34
N SER A 52 12.98 -2.22 14.16
CA SER A 52 11.54 -2.08 13.98
C SER A 52 11.10 -2.80 12.70
N PRO A 53 9.86 -3.34 12.62
CA PRO A 53 9.37 -3.89 11.37
C PRO A 53 9.34 -2.80 10.29
N THR A 54 9.39 -3.18 9.02
CA THR A 54 9.34 -2.23 7.89
C THR A 54 8.53 -2.84 6.76
N VAL A 55 7.60 -2.07 6.18
CA VAL A 55 6.80 -2.50 5.03
C VAL A 55 7.62 -2.42 3.73
N ASP A 56 8.02 -3.58 3.21
CA ASP A 56 8.89 -3.68 2.02
C ASP A 56 8.15 -3.39 0.72
N THR A 57 6.84 -3.64 0.68
CA THR A 57 6.06 -3.58 -0.57
C THR A 57 5.79 -2.12 -0.98
N PRO A 58 6.35 -1.63 -2.09
CA PRO A 58 6.37 -0.21 -2.34
C PRO A 58 5.03 0.37 -2.83
N SER A 59 4.30 -0.43 -3.59
CA SER A 59 3.04 -0.09 -4.24
C SER A 59 2.21 -1.35 -4.48
N LEU A 60 0.93 -1.17 -4.82
CA LEU A 60 0.02 -2.26 -5.15
C LEU A 60 -0.25 -2.29 -6.67
N PRO A 61 -0.41 -3.48 -7.27
CA PRO A 61 -0.91 -3.61 -8.63
C PRO A 61 -2.31 -2.99 -8.76
N GLY A 62 -2.61 -2.39 -9.91
CA GLY A 62 -3.97 -1.94 -10.21
C GLY A 62 -4.96 -3.12 -10.23
N ALA A 63 -6.19 -2.87 -9.83
CA ALA A 63 -7.28 -3.83 -9.90
C ALA A 63 -8.22 -3.50 -11.07
N VAL A 64 -9.09 -4.44 -11.45
CA VAL A 64 -10.11 -4.24 -12.48
C VAL A 64 -11.47 -4.61 -11.87
N ALA A 65 -12.47 -3.76 -12.05
CA ALA A 65 -13.80 -4.03 -11.53
C ALA A 65 -14.39 -5.32 -12.16
N GLY A 66 -14.94 -6.19 -11.31
CA GLY A 66 -15.47 -7.50 -11.70
C GLY A 66 -14.41 -8.62 -11.86
N VAL A 67 -13.12 -8.33 -11.68
CA VAL A 67 -12.03 -9.31 -11.78
C VAL A 67 -11.50 -9.66 -10.38
N PRO A 68 -11.28 -10.95 -10.04
CA PRO A 68 -10.67 -11.32 -8.77
C PRO A 68 -9.32 -10.63 -8.55
N TYR A 69 -9.17 -10.00 -7.40
CA TYR A 69 -7.96 -9.31 -6.98
C TYR A 69 -7.28 -10.06 -5.84
N ALA A 70 -5.98 -10.31 -5.99
CA ALA A 70 -5.15 -10.90 -4.97
C ALA A 70 -3.77 -10.23 -4.95
N ALA A 71 -3.37 -9.72 -3.79
CA ALA A 71 -2.05 -9.15 -3.56
C ALA A 71 -1.60 -9.47 -2.13
N ALA A 72 -0.31 -9.44 -1.87
CA ALA A 72 0.24 -9.67 -0.53
C ALA A 72 1.29 -8.61 -0.21
N LEU A 73 1.29 -8.15 1.03
CA LEU A 73 2.33 -7.31 1.58
C LEU A 73 3.43 -8.18 2.21
N SER A 74 4.64 -7.65 2.19
CA SER A 74 5.81 -8.19 2.86
C SER A 74 6.37 -7.16 3.83
N ALA A 75 6.91 -7.65 4.94
CA ALA A 75 7.64 -6.87 5.91
C ALA A 75 8.93 -7.58 6.31
N SER A 76 9.92 -6.77 6.68
CA SER A 76 11.23 -7.18 7.17
C SER A 76 11.54 -6.46 8.49
N GLY A 77 12.64 -6.83 9.15
CA GLY A 77 12.94 -6.33 10.50
C GLY A 77 11.98 -6.87 11.56
N GLY A 78 11.90 -6.25 12.73
CA GLY A 78 11.01 -6.67 13.81
C GLY A 78 11.27 -8.09 14.34
N MET A 79 10.35 -8.54 15.19
CA MET A 79 10.29 -9.94 15.64
C MET A 79 8.97 -10.59 15.20
N PRO A 80 9.00 -11.65 14.38
CA PRO A 80 7.78 -12.34 13.96
C PRO A 80 7.09 -13.04 15.15
N PRO A 81 5.77 -13.30 15.08
CA PRO A 81 4.89 -13.12 13.91
C PRO A 81 4.47 -11.67 13.66
N TYR A 82 4.27 -11.31 12.38
CA TYR A 82 3.70 -10.03 11.99
C TYR A 82 2.17 -10.10 11.95
N SER A 83 1.52 -9.04 12.45
CA SER A 83 0.09 -8.82 12.36
C SER A 83 -0.21 -7.56 11.56
N TRP A 84 -1.09 -7.67 10.58
CA TRP A 84 -1.45 -6.56 9.69
C TRP A 84 -2.86 -6.03 9.98
N SER A 85 -3.07 -4.74 9.79
CA SER A 85 -4.38 -4.10 9.90
C SER A 85 -4.49 -2.89 8.96
N VAL A 86 -5.73 -2.47 8.67
CA VAL A 86 -6.00 -1.16 8.06
C VAL A 86 -6.19 -0.15 9.18
N LEU A 87 -5.31 0.84 9.26
CA LEU A 87 -5.34 1.87 10.28
C LEU A 87 -6.34 2.98 9.93
N SER A 88 -6.42 3.36 8.65
CA SER A 88 -7.33 4.40 8.17
C SER A 88 -7.61 4.30 6.67
N GLY A 89 -8.62 5.04 6.21
CA GLY A 89 -9.08 5.04 4.82
C GLY A 89 -10.09 3.93 4.51
N THR A 90 -10.34 3.69 3.23
CA THR A 90 -11.30 2.68 2.77
C THR A 90 -10.69 1.84 1.67
N LEU A 91 -10.96 0.53 1.72
CA LEU A 91 -10.63 -0.38 0.64
C LEU A 91 -11.67 -0.23 -0.49
N PRO A 92 -11.33 -0.57 -1.74
CA PRO A 92 -12.32 -0.66 -2.81
C PRO A 92 -13.46 -1.63 -2.40
N PRO A 93 -14.72 -1.31 -2.70
CA PRO A 93 -15.83 -2.20 -2.40
C PRO A 93 -15.61 -3.60 -2.97
N GLY A 94 -15.77 -4.63 -2.14
CA GLY A 94 -15.53 -6.03 -2.52
C GLY A 94 -14.10 -6.53 -2.34
N VAL A 95 -13.17 -5.68 -1.88
CA VAL A 95 -11.81 -6.07 -1.46
C VAL A 95 -11.74 -6.15 0.07
N ASN A 96 -11.12 -7.22 0.57
CA ASN A 96 -10.86 -7.45 1.98
C ASN A 96 -9.35 -7.55 2.23
N PHE A 97 -8.90 -7.09 3.40
CA PHE A 97 -7.51 -7.20 3.87
C PHE A 97 -7.45 -8.06 5.12
N GLY A 98 -6.70 -9.16 5.06
CA GLY A 98 -6.50 -10.07 6.18
C GLY A 98 -5.31 -9.67 7.05
N SER A 99 -5.32 -10.10 8.32
CA SER A 99 -4.20 -9.92 9.25
C SER A 99 -2.92 -10.65 8.85
N ASN A 100 -3.00 -11.52 7.84
CA ASN A 100 -1.87 -12.16 7.16
C ASN A 100 -1.22 -11.27 6.07
N GLY A 101 -1.63 -10.00 5.95
CA GLY A 101 -1.09 -9.07 4.97
C GLY A 101 -1.59 -9.30 3.54
N LYS A 102 -2.67 -10.08 3.35
CA LYS A 102 -3.20 -10.38 2.01
C LYS A 102 -4.46 -9.60 1.69
N PHE A 103 -4.48 -9.01 0.50
CA PHE A 103 -5.68 -8.50 -0.14
C PHE A 103 -6.34 -9.62 -0.94
N THR A 104 -7.65 -9.79 -0.77
CA THR A 104 -8.45 -10.75 -1.52
C THR A 104 -9.83 -10.18 -1.81
N GLY A 105 -10.46 -10.59 -2.92
CA GLY A 105 -11.83 -10.23 -3.22
C GLY A 105 -12.05 -9.91 -4.69
N THR A 106 -13.15 -9.24 -5.01
CA THR A 106 -13.49 -8.79 -6.37
C THR A 106 -13.99 -7.36 -6.27
N PRO A 107 -13.19 -6.35 -6.69
CA PRO A 107 -13.62 -4.97 -6.68
C PRO A 107 -14.87 -4.78 -7.55
N THR A 108 -15.86 -4.04 -7.08
CA THR A 108 -17.11 -3.83 -7.84
C THR A 108 -17.20 -2.49 -8.55
N THR A 109 -16.47 -1.49 -8.06
CA THR A 109 -16.63 -0.10 -8.51
C THR A 109 -15.27 0.46 -8.95
N PRO A 110 -15.16 1.01 -10.18
CA PRO A 110 -13.97 1.72 -10.61
C PRO A 110 -13.71 2.97 -9.78
N GLY A 111 -12.44 3.30 -9.58
CA GLY A 111 -12.04 4.48 -8.80
C GLY A 111 -10.72 4.29 -8.07
N GLN A 112 -10.31 5.32 -7.34
CA GLN A 112 -9.12 5.31 -6.50
C GLN A 112 -9.51 5.19 -5.03
N SER A 113 -8.84 4.30 -4.31
CA SER A 113 -8.99 4.11 -2.88
C SER A 113 -7.65 4.33 -2.20
N VAL A 114 -7.63 5.27 -1.25
CA VAL A 114 -6.45 5.58 -0.43
C VAL A 114 -6.69 5.04 0.97
N PHE A 115 -5.74 4.25 1.47
CA PHE A 115 -5.79 3.65 2.80
C PHE A 115 -4.39 3.49 3.39
N THR A 116 -4.30 3.53 4.70
CA THR A 116 -3.06 3.30 5.45
C THR A 116 -3.14 1.96 6.14
N VAL A 117 -2.14 1.12 5.92
CA VAL A 117 -1.97 -0.15 6.64
C VAL A 117 -0.91 0.00 7.72
N GLU A 118 -1.03 -0.84 8.74
CA GLU A 118 -0.03 -1.00 9.80
C GLU A 118 0.44 -2.46 9.81
N VAL A 119 1.75 -2.65 10.00
CA VAL A 119 2.34 -3.93 10.38
C VAL A 119 2.88 -3.81 11.80
N ALA A 120 2.43 -4.70 12.68
CA ALA A 120 2.92 -4.82 14.05
C ALA A 120 3.68 -6.13 14.23
N ASP A 121 4.76 -6.10 14.99
CA ASP A 121 5.55 -7.28 15.37
C ASP A 121 5.16 -7.81 16.76
N SER A 122 5.74 -8.95 17.17
CA SER A 122 5.41 -9.57 18.46
C SER A 122 5.87 -8.78 19.69
N THR A 123 6.68 -7.74 19.49
CA THR A 123 7.20 -6.85 20.54
C THR A 123 6.46 -5.51 20.59
N ALA A 124 5.33 -5.41 19.89
CA ALA A 124 4.50 -4.21 19.78
C ALA A 124 5.23 -3.03 19.11
N GLN A 125 6.27 -3.29 18.32
CA GLN A 125 6.80 -2.30 17.37
C GLN A 125 5.95 -2.34 16.10
N SER A 126 5.76 -1.19 15.46
CA SER A 126 5.01 -1.12 14.22
C SER A 126 5.61 -0.18 13.18
N ASP A 127 5.20 -0.39 11.93
CA ASP A 127 5.44 0.50 10.80
C ASP A 127 4.14 0.69 10.02
N THR A 128 4.00 1.83 9.37
CA THR A 128 2.78 2.19 8.65
C THR A 128 3.09 2.58 7.22
N ARG A 129 2.18 2.24 6.31
CA ARG A 129 2.32 2.61 4.91
C ARG A 129 0.99 2.98 4.27
N THR A 130 0.98 4.12 3.59
CA THR A 130 -0.17 4.56 2.79
C THR A 130 -0.07 3.99 1.38
N TYR A 131 -1.15 3.38 0.92
CA TYR A 131 -1.32 2.88 -0.43
C TYR A 131 -2.43 3.63 -1.15
N MET A 132 -2.28 3.73 -2.46
CA MET A 132 -3.33 4.14 -3.38
C MET A 132 -3.58 2.98 -4.34
N LEU A 133 -4.76 2.36 -4.25
CA LEU A 133 -5.18 1.30 -5.15
C LEU A 133 -6.11 1.89 -6.21
N THR A 134 -5.74 1.72 -7.48
CA THR A 134 -6.56 2.13 -8.62
C THR A 134 -7.34 0.93 -9.13
N THR A 135 -8.67 1.05 -9.18
CA THR A 135 -9.57 0.08 -9.79
C THR A 135 -10.02 0.61 -11.15
N ASN A 136 -9.58 -0.05 -12.21
CA ASN A 136 -9.92 0.29 -13.58
C ASN A 136 -11.33 -0.23 -13.94
N PRO A 137 -12.04 0.43 -14.87
CA PRO A 137 -13.25 -0.15 -15.45
C PRO A 137 -12.94 -1.50 -16.12
N PRO A 138 -13.92 -2.42 -16.19
CA PRO A 138 -13.75 -3.63 -16.98
C PRO A 138 -13.53 -3.26 -18.44
N PRO A 139 -12.82 -4.09 -19.23
CA PRO A 139 -12.76 -3.91 -20.67
C PRO A 139 -14.18 -3.88 -21.24
N ASP A 140 -14.50 -2.88 -22.06
CA ASP A 140 -15.77 -2.80 -22.77
C ASP A 140 -15.91 -4.05 -23.65
N LYS A 141 -17.03 -4.78 -23.50
CA LYS A 141 -17.27 -6.02 -24.27
C LYS A 141 -17.64 -5.77 -25.74
N ASP A 142 -17.76 -4.50 -26.14
CA ASP A 142 -18.31 -4.08 -27.42
C ASP A 142 -17.27 -3.39 -28.32
N SER A 143 -16.03 -3.91 -28.35
CA SER A 143 -15.04 -3.47 -29.35
C SER A 143 -15.14 -4.24 -30.68
N ASP A 144 -15.99 -5.26 -30.74
CA ASP A 144 -16.28 -6.06 -31.93
C ASP A 144 -17.80 -6.01 -32.19
N ASP A 145 -18.23 -5.47 -33.35
CA ASP A 145 -19.63 -5.34 -33.87
C ASP A 145 -20.36 -4.00 -33.53
N GLU A 146 -20.82 -3.14 -34.42
CA GLU A 146 -20.92 -3.09 -35.88
C GLU A 146 -21.08 -1.59 -36.24
N SER A 147 -20.36 -1.11 -37.25
CA SER A 147 -20.76 0.14 -37.90
C SER A 147 -22.09 -0.14 -38.59
N CYS A 148 -23.22 0.24 -37.97
CA CYS A 148 -24.44 0.46 -38.75
C CYS A 148 -24.22 1.71 -39.60
N SER A 149 -23.62 1.48 -40.76
CA SER A 149 -23.58 2.39 -41.89
C SER A 149 -24.96 3.02 -42.08
N THR A 150 -24.98 4.35 -42.16
CA THR A 150 -26.07 5.20 -42.65
C THR A 150 -26.92 4.51 -43.71
N GLY A 151 -28.11 4.06 -43.32
CA GLY A 151 -29.21 3.66 -44.18
C GLY A 151 -30.37 4.62 -43.96
N GLU A 152 -30.76 5.30 -45.02
CA GLU A 152 -31.71 6.40 -45.05
C GLU A 152 -33.09 6.01 -44.52
N HIS A 153 -33.55 6.67 -43.45
CA HIS A 153 -34.98 6.87 -43.21
C HIS A 153 -35.22 8.31 -42.76
N GLY A 154 -35.65 9.14 -43.70
CA GLY A 154 -36.10 10.51 -43.44
C GLY A 154 -37.26 10.54 -42.43
N GLY A 155 -37.22 11.50 -41.51
CA GLY A 155 -38.26 11.62 -40.48
C GLY A 155 -38.02 12.76 -39.50
N LEU A 156 -38.20 13.99 -39.98
CA LEU A 156 -38.66 15.18 -39.25
C LEU A 156 -38.55 15.17 -37.71
N ALA A 157 -37.46 15.74 -37.18
CA ALA A 157 -37.41 16.27 -35.82
C ALA A 157 -36.68 17.63 -35.80
N LEU A 158 -37.14 18.51 -36.70
CA LEU A 158 -36.92 19.95 -36.61
C LEU A 158 -38.01 20.50 -35.67
N LEU A 159 -37.60 21.35 -34.72
CA LEU A 159 -38.42 22.15 -33.78
C LEU A 159 -38.56 21.57 -32.36
N MET A 160 -37.57 21.88 -31.49
CA MET A 160 -37.72 22.21 -30.06
C MET A 160 -36.32 22.32 -29.40
N LEU A 161 -35.73 23.53 -29.38
CA LEU A 161 -34.96 24.14 -28.28
C LEU A 161 -34.18 25.38 -28.79
N LEU A 162 -34.89 26.49 -28.99
CA LEU A 162 -34.30 27.82 -29.26
C LEU A 162 -34.66 28.84 -28.17
N LEU A 163 -34.64 28.46 -26.89
CA LEU A 163 -35.10 29.36 -25.81
C LEU A 163 -34.26 29.40 -24.52
N THR A 164 -33.04 28.85 -24.48
CA THR A 164 -32.23 28.83 -23.23
C THR A 164 -30.81 29.39 -23.36
N ALA A 165 -30.60 30.43 -24.17
CA ALA A 165 -29.29 31.12 -24.22
C ALA A 165 -29.40 32.64 -24.43
N CYS A 166 -30.42 33.29 -23.86
CA CYS A 166 -30.55 34.75 -23.89
C CYS A 166 -30.88 35.32 -22.51
N LEU A 167 -30.12 34.94 -21.48
CA LEU A 167 -30.00 35.75 -20.25
C LEU A 167 -28.85 35.22 -19.39
N VAL A 168 -27.64 35.75 -19.55
CA VAL A 168 -26.73 36.20 -18.46
C VAL A 168 -25.52 36.86 -19.13
N LEU A 169 -25.50 38.20 -19.08
CA LEU A 169 -24.37 39.13 -18.92
C LEU A 169 -23.01 38.68 -19.50
N SER A 170 -22.50 39.30 -20.58
CA SER A 170 -21.96 40.66 -20.62
C SER A 170 -20.79 40.94 -19.66
N VAL A 171 -19.61 40.32 -19.86
CA VAL A 171 -18.34 40.94 -19.47
C VAL A 171 -17.21 40.57 -20.44
N ARG A 172 -16.85 41.53 -21.30
CA ARG A 172 -15.52 41.82 -21.86
C ARG A 172 -14.69 40.68 -22.47
N GLY A 173 -14.78 40.62 -23.81
CA GLY A 173 -13.67 40.59 -24.79
C GLY A 173 -12.49 39.66 -24.57
N VAL A 174 -12.27 38.74 -25.50
CA VAL A 174 -10.97 38.43 -26.13
C VAL A 174 -11.24 37.70 -27.46
N PHE A 175 -10.44 38.05 -28.46
CA PHE A 175 -10.43 37.61 -29.86
C PHE A 175 -9.88 36.18 -30.05
N ALA A 176 -10.22 35.60 -31.22
CA ALA A 176 -9.42 34.60 -31.99
C ALA A 176 -9.40 33.15 -31.45
N SER A 177 -9.51 32.06 -32.23
CA SER A 177 -9.57 31.81 -33.68
C SER A 177 -10.25 30.45 -33.90
N TYR A 178 -11.01 30.30 -34.99
CA TYR A 178 -11.49 29.01 -35.49
C TYR A 178 -10.39 28.28 -36.26
N SER A 179 -10.15 27.00 -35.96
CA SER A 179 -9.45 26.00 -36.77
C SER A 179 -9.76 24.65 -36.13
N GLY A 180 -10.21 23.59 -36.80
CA GLY A 180 -10.53 23.32 -38.19
C GLY A 180 -10.74 21.81 -38.23
N CYS A 181 -11.94 21.35 -38.55
CA CYS A 181 -12.21 19.93 -38.81
C CYS A 181 -11.60 19.55 -40.16
N SER A 182 -10.84 18.45 -40.21
CA SER A 182 -10.57 17.75 -41.47
C SER A 182 -10.45 16.25 -41.18
N SER A 183 -11.49 15.51 -41.56
CA SER A 183 -11.50 14.05 -41.61
C SER A 183 -11.34 13.65 -43.08
N THR A 184 -10.25 12.96 -43.39
CA THR A 184 -9.88 12.51 -44.74
C THR A 184 -10.61 11.19 -45.05
N GLN A 185 -11.50 11.24 -46.04
CA GLN A 185 -12.18 10.07 -46.63
C GLN A 185 -11.26 9.39 -47.66
N HIS A 186 -11.10 8.08 -47.56
CA HIS A 186 -10.34 7.24 -48.51
C HIS A 186 -11.33 6.52 -49.44
N LEU A 187 -11.50 7.01 -50.67
CA LEU A 187 -12.28 6.38 -51.73
C LEU A 187 -11.41 5.37 -52.52
N SER A 188 -11.82 4.10 -52.56
CA SER A 188 -11.34 3.09 -53.50
C SER A 188 -12.03 3.23 -54.86
N GLY A 189 -11.25 3.33 -55.93
CA GLY A 189 -11.72 3.31 -57.32
C GLY A 189 -11.67 1.91 -57.92
N VAL A 190 -12.76 1.54 -58.61
CA VAL A 190 -12.93 0.36 -59.46
C VAL A 190 -12.24 0.59 -60.80
N HIS A 191 -11.50 -0.41 -61.31
CA HIS A 191 -10.87 -0.40 -62.63
C HIS A 191 -11.61 -1.38 -63.56
N THR A 192 -12.12 -0.88 -64.69
CA THR A 192 -12.67 -1.65 -65.82
C THR A 192 -11.68 -1.68 -67.01
N GLN A 193 -11.65 -2.85 -67.64
CA GLN A 193 -10.84 -3.37 -68.76
C GLN A 193 -10.42 -2.44 -69.92
N SER A 194 -9.30 -2.85 -70.57
CA SER A 194 -9.16 -2.97 -72.03
C SER A 194 -8.55 -4.33 -72.36
#